data_AF-J3GE96-F1
#
_entry.id   AF-J3GE96-F1
#
_cell.length_a   1.000
_cell.length_b   1.000
_cell.length_c   1.000
_cell.angle_alpha   90.00
_cell.angle_beta   90.00
_cell.angle_gamma   90.00
#
_symmetry.space_group_name_H-M   'P 1'
#
loop_
_entity.id
_entity.type
_entity.pdbx_description
1 polymer ?
#
loop_
_entity_poly.entity_id
_entity_poly.type
_entity_poly.pdbx_seq_one_letter_code
_entity_poly.pdbx_strand_id
1 'polypeptide(L)'
;MAERLPWIAHWLRGVACYRTGDYEAASTHYIRAFEHAKYSAGEMQYLLVNQYLEVMAKNKRWLPFKQGAQWACFLGISIRYIRDKEPTEENMRNAFGILGLTQMQYTSL
;
A
#
# COMPACT_ATOMS: atom_id res chain seq x y z
N MET A 1 10.00 -18.59 15.02
CA MET A 1 8.87 -18.64 14.05
C MET A 1 7.77 -17.61 14.36
N ALA A 2 7.48 -17.27 15.63
CA ALA A 2 6.43 -16.28 16.00
C ALA A 2 6.72 -14.82 15.61
N GLU A 3 7.98 -14.44 15.35
CA GLU A 3 8.37 -13.06 15.01
C GLU A 3 8.09 -12.65 13.55
N ARG A 4 7.71 -13.58 12.67
CA ARG A 4 7.44 -13.29 11.24
C ARG A 4 5.97 -12.94 10.92
N LEU A 5 5.10 -12.95 11.93
CA LEU A 5 3.66 -12.74 11.79
C LEU A 5 3.11 -11.35 12.18
N PRO A 6 3.85 -10.40 12.81
CA PRO A 6 3.26 -9.11 13.20
C PRO A 6 2.63 -8.33 12.04
N TRP A 7 3.20 -8.46 10.84
CA TRP A 7 2.70 -7.76 9.66
C TRP A 7 1.32 -8.24 9.22
N ILE A 8 0.98 -9.53 9.37
CA ILE A 8 -0.34 -10.07 9.02
C ILE A 8 -1.42 -9.52 9.95
N ALA A 9 -1.14 -9.47 11.25
CA ALA A 9 -2.08 -8.92 12.22
C ALA A 9 -2.36 -7.43 11.96
N HIS A 10 -1.32 -6.66 11.66
CA HIS A 10 -1.47 -5.28 11.23
C HIS A 10 -2.21 -5.16 9.90
N TRP A 11 -1.93 -6.04 8.94
CA TRP A 11 -2.58 -6.03 7.65
C TRP A 11 -4.09 -6.27 7.77
N LEU A 12 -4.51 -7.33 8.49
CA LEU A 12 -5.92 -7.65 8.70
C LEU A 12 -6.68 -6.52 9.42
N ARG A 13 -6.07 -5.89 10.42
CA ARG A 13 -6.65 -4.71 11.09
C ARG A 13 -6.77 -3.53 10.14
N GLY A 14 -5.75 -3.29 9.31
CA GLY A 14 -5.77 -2.27 8.27
C GLY A 14 -6.90 -2.50 7.26
N VAL A 15 -7.13 -3.75 6.84
CA VAL A 15 -8.24 -4.14 5.96
C VAL A 15 -9.59 -3.88 6.63
N ALA A 16 -9.75 -4.23 7.91
CA ALA A 16 -10.98 -3.99 8.65
C ALA A 16 -11.31 -2.49 8.73
N CYS A 17 -10.35 -1.63 9.13
CA CYS A 17 -10.53 -0.18 9.16
C CYS A 17 -10.79 0.41 7.77
N TYR A 18 -10.09 -0.09 6.75
CA TYR A 18 -10.28 0.35 5.37
C TYR A 18 -11.71 0.06 4.88
N ARG A 19 -12.26 -1.12 5.20
CA ARG A 19 -13.64 -1.50 4.83
C ARG A 19 -14.70 -0.62 5.49
N THR A 20 -14.42 -0.11 6.69
CA THR A 20 -15.32 0.84 7.39
C THR A 20 -15.12 2.29 6.95
N GLY A 21 -14.20 2.56 6.02
CA GLY A 21 -13.86 3.92 5.56
C GLY A 21 -13.00 4.72 6.54
N ASP A 22 -12.54 4.11 7.64
CA ASP A 22 -11.61 4.73 8.59
C ASP A 22 -10.18 4.62 8.03
N TYR A 23 -9.90 5.48 7.06
CA TYR A 23 -8.61 5.48 6.38
C TYR A 23 -7.49 5.93 7.33
N GLU A 24 -7.76 6.77 8.32
CA GLU A 24 -6.74 7.23 9.27
C GLU A 24 -6.22 6.08 10.13
N ALA A 25 -7.12 5.30 10.74
CA ALA A 25 -6.74 4.10 11.48
C ALA A 25 -6.11 3.04 10.57
N ALA A 26 -6.67 2.86 9.36
CA ALA A 26 -6.09 1.97 8.36
C ALA A 26 -4.64 2.34 8.04
N SER A 27 -4.34 3.63 7.88
CA SER A 27 -2.99 4.12 7.55
C SER A 27 -1.96 3.70 8.59
N THR A 28 -2.31 3.79 9.87
CA THR A 28 -1.43 3.42 10.98
C THR A 28 -1.10 1.93 10.94
N HIS A 29 -2.10 1.10 10.63
CA HIS A 29 -1.91 -0.33 10.50
C HIS A 29 -1.13 -0.72 9.25
N TYR A 30 -1.42 -0.14 8.09
CA TYR A 30 -0.71 -0.42 6.85
C TYR A 30 0.76 0.02 6.88
N ILE A 31 1.09 1.12 7.55
CA ILE A 31 2.50 1.53 7.75
C ILE A 31 3.26 0.44 8.51
N ARG A 32 2.71 -0.03 9.64
CA ARG A 32 3.37 -1.09 10.43
C ARG A 32 3.44 -2.41 9.66
N ALA A 33 2.37 -2.77 8.94
CA ALA A 33 2.37 -3.96 8.10
C ALA A 33 3.45 -3.89 7.03
N PHE A 34 3.53 -2.78 6.28
CA PHE A 34 4.54 -2.56 5.25
C PHE A 34 5.97 -2.64 5.80
N GLU A 35 6.27 -1.93 6.90
CA GLU A 35 7.62 -1.91 7.49
C GLU A 35 8.10 -3.30 7.93
N HIS A 36 7.21 -4.13 8.47
CA HIS A 36 7.56 -5.50 8.90
C HIS A 36 7.57 -6.52 7.74
N ALA A 37 6.78 -6.27 6.69
CA ALA A 37 6.58 -7.21 5.58
C ALA A 37 7.50 -6.97 4.37
N LYS A 38 8.07 -5.76 4.23
CA LYS A 38 8.74 -5.32 3.00
C LYS A 38 9.79 -6.30 2.47
N TYR A 39 10.48 -7.04 3.34
CA TYR A 39 11.46 -8.08 2.93
C TYR A 39 11.06 -9.51 3.29
N SER A 40 9.83 -9.75 3.76
CA SER A 40 9.43 -11.03 4.37
C SER A 40 8.10 -11.59 3.89
N ALA A 41 7.25 -10.81 3.22
CA ALA A 41 5.91 -11.24 2.79
C ALA A 41 5.86 -12.12 1.53
N GLY A 42 6.97 -12.29 0.82
CA GLY A 42 7.04 -13.13 -0.38
C GLY A 42 5.99 -12.74 -1.42
N GLU A 43 5.21 -13.72 -1.90
CA GLU A 43 4.17 -13.51 -2.92
C GLU A 43 3.08 -12.49 -2.50
N MET A 44 2.87 -12.30 -1.19
CA MET A 44 1.89 -11.35 -0.68
C MET A 44 2.34 -9.89 -0.76
N GLN A 45 3.61 -9.63 -1.10
CA GLN A 45 4.15 -8.27 -1.25
C GLN A 45 3.34 -7.45 -2.25
N TYR A 46 2.95 -8.03 -3.40
CA TYR A 46 2.16 -7.32 -4.39
C TYR A 46 0.86 -6.76 -3.81
N LEU A 47 0.08 -7.59 -3.11
CA LEU A 47 -1.20 -7.20 -2.52
C LEU A 47 -1.00 -6.16 -1.41
N LEU A 48 -0.10 -6.44 -0.47
CA LEU A 48 0.13 -5.58 0.68
C LEU A 48 0.61 -4.18 0.25
N VAL A 49 1.57 -4.11 -0.67
CA VAL A 49 2.13 -2.85 -1.16
C VAL A 49 1.08 -2.03 -1.87
N ASN A 50 0.28 -2.64 -2.75
CA ASN A 50 -0.76 -1.93 -3.49
C ASN A 50 -1.86 -1.39 -2.57
N GLN A 51 -2.19 -2.10 -1.48
CA GLN A 51 -3.12 -1.61 -0.46
C GLN A 51 -2.51 -0.51 0.40
N TYR A 52 -1.26 -0.67 0.83
CA TYR A 52 -0.52 0.36 1.56
C TYR A 52 -0.50 1.68 0.76
N LEU A 53 -0.10 1.64 -0.52
CA LEU A 53 -0.04 2.81 -1.38
C LEU A 53 -1.41 3.46 -1.57
N GLU A 54 -2.47 2.67 -1.75
CA GLU A 54 -3.82 3.19 -1.86
C GLU A 54 -4.27 3.91 -0.58
N VAL A 55 -3.99 3.33 0.59
CA VAL A 55 -4.34 3.96 1.89
C VAL A 55 -3.55 5.25 2.12
N MET A 56 -2.27 5.30 1.72
CA MET A 56 -1.48 6.53 1.77
C MET A 56 -2.07 7.61 0.86
N ALA A 57 -2.52 7.23 -0.34
CA ALA A 57 -3.19 8.14 -1.27
C ALA A 57 -4.50 8.69 -0.72
N LYS A 58 -5.36 7.82 -0.16
CA LYS A 58 -6.63 8.21 0.46
C LYS A 58 -6.46 9.13 1.68
N ASN A 59 -5.35 9.01 2.41
CA ASN A 59 -4.98 9.91 3.51
C ASN A 59 -4.17 11.13 3.09
N LYS A 60 -4.01 11.39 1.79
CA LYS A 60 -3.22 12.52 1.27
C LYS A 60 -1.75 12.49 1.77
N ARG A 61 -1.21 11.31 2.07
CA ARG A 61 0.17 11.11 2.55
C ARG A 61 1.13 10.89 1.37
N TRP A 62 1.54 11.98 0.74
CA TRP A 62 2.39 11.94 -0.46
C TRP A 62 3.78 11.34 -0.22
N LEU A 63 4.48 11.77 0.84
CA LEU A 63 5.85 11.31 1.09
C LEU A 63 5.95 9.79 1.32
N PRO A 64 5.13 9.17 2.22
CA PRO A 64 5.12 7.72 2.39
C PRO A 64 4.70 6.96 1.12
N PHE A 65 3.79 7.52 0.33
CA PHE A 65 3.41 6.97 -0.97
C PHE A 65 4.59 6.94 -1.94
N LYS A 66 5.26 8.09 -2.13
CA LYS A 66 6.40 8.22 -3.05
C LYS A 66 7.51 7.23 -2.68
N GLN A 67 7.87 7.16 -1.40
CA GLN A 67 8.90 6.26 -0.91
C GLN A 67 8.52 4.78 -1.14
N GLY A 68 7.29 4.40 -0.79
CA GLY A 68 6.81 3.03 -1.02
C GLY A 68 6.75 2.66 -2.50
N ALA A 69 6.34 3.60 -3.36
CA ALA A 69 6.27 3.39 -4.80
C ALA A 69 7.67 3.24 -5.42
N GLN A 70 8.61 4.09 -5.06
CA GLN A 70 10.01 3.98 -5.51
C GLN A 70 10.63 2.66 -5.07
N TRP A 71 10.42 2.26 -3.80
CA TRP A 71 10.89 0.99 -3.27
C TRP A 71 10.29 -0.21 -4.03
N ALA A 72 8.98 -0.19 -4.29
CA ALA A 72 8.31 -1.26 -5.03
C ALA A 72 8.81 -1.35 -6.48
N CYS A 73 8.99 -0.21 -7.15
CA CYS A 73 9.57 -0.16 -8.50
C CYS A 73 11.00 -0.71 -8.53
N PHE A 74 11.83 -0.37 -7.53
CA PHE A 74 13.20 -0.89 -7.40
C PHE A 74 13.24 -2.42 -7.30
N LEU A 75 12.26 -3.03 -6.62
CA LEU A 75 12.15 -4.49 -6.50
C LEU A 75 11.38 -5.16 -7.65
N GLY A 76 10.95 -4.40 -8.67
CA GLY A 76 10.12 -4.94 -9.76
C GLY A 76 8.69 -5.30 -9.34
N ILE A 77 8.23 -4.84 -8.18
CA ILE A 77 6.85 -5.04 -7.72
C ILE A 77 5.96 -4.06 -8.47
N SER A 78 5.03 -4.60 -9.25
CA SER A 78 4.12 -3.79 -10.03
C SER A 78 3.12 -3.01 -9.16
N ILE A 79 2.96 -1.73 -9.46
CA ILE A 79 2.02 -0.82 -8.79
C ILE A 79 0.85 -0.51 -9.73
N ARG A 80 -0.39 -0.60 -9.24
CA ARG A 80 -1.59 -0.18 -9.99
C ARG A 80 -1.47 1.27 -10.44
N TYR A 81 -1.89 1.54 -11.67
CA TYR A 81 -1.79 2.85 -12.34
C TYR A 81 -0.36 3.33 -12.70
N ILE A 82 0.69 2.53 -12.40
CA ILE A 82 2.09 2.77 -12.83
C ILE A 82 2.63 1.60 -13.68
N ARG A 83 2.05 0.39 -13.59
CA ARG A 83 2.54 -0.89 -14.17
C ARG A 83 3.18 -0.79 -15.56
N ASP A 84 2.61 -0.02 -16.48
CA ASP A 84 3.04 0.07 -17.88
C ASP A 84 3.77 1.38 -18.21
N LYS A 85 4.21 2.12 -17.19
CA LYS A 85 4.83 3.44 -17.32
C LYS A 85 6.15 3.50 -16.56
N GLU A 86 7.06 4.34 -17.03
CA GLU A 86 8.26 4.68 -16.27
C GLU A 86 7.85 5.33 -14.92
N PRO A 87 8.46 4.95 -13.79
CA PRO A 87 8.11 5.45 -12.47
C PRO A 87 8.66 6.86 -12.21
N THR A 88 8.32 7.81 -13.09
CA THR A 88 8.62 9.23 -12.94
C THR A 88 7.78 9.85 -11.81
N GLU A 89 8.22 11.00 -11.28
CA GLU A 89 7.44 11.70 -10.25
C GLU A 89 6.04 12.08 -10.74
N GLU A 90 5.91 12.46 -12.02
CA GLU A 90 4.62 12.76 -12.64
C GLU A 90 3.69 11.53 -12.65
N ASN A 91 4.19 10.37 -13.08
CA ASN A 91 3.40 9.14 -13.08
C ASN A 91 3.01 8.71 -11.67
N MET A 92 3.89 8.89 -10.68
CA MET A 92 3.57 8.65 -9.27
C MET A 92 2.51 9.62 -8.75
N ARG A 93 2.56 10.90 -9.10
CA ARG A 93 1.55 11.91 -8.71
C ARG A 93 0.19 11.59 -9.32
N ASN A 94 0.17 11.16 -10.58
CA ASN A 94 -1.05 10.71 -11.25
C ASN A 94 -1.65 9.49 -10.54
N ALA A 95 -0.83 8.47 -10.24
CA ALA A 95 -1.29 7.30 -9.49
C ALA A 95 -1.81 7.65 -8.09
N PHE A 96 -1.11 8.54 -7.37
CA PHE A 96 -1.54 9.06 -6.08
C PHE A 96 -2.91 9.75 -6.15
N GLY A 97 -3.12 10.60 -7.16
CA GLY A 97 -4.41 11.26 -7.39
C GLY A 97 -5.53 10.27 -7.67
N ILE A 98 -5.31 9.32 -8.58
CA ILE A 98 -6.31 8.31 -8.94
C ILE A 98 -6.65 7.44 -7.72
N LEU A 99 -5.65 6.86 -7.05
CA LEU A 99 -5.86 5.98 -5.89
C LEU A 99 -6.55 6.71 -4.72
N GLY A 100 -6.30 8.00 -4.53
CA GLY A 100 -6.95 8.80 -3.51
C GLY A 100 -8.44 9.07 -3.78
N LEU A 101 -8.83 9.13 -5.06
CA LEU A 101 -10.20 9.42 -5.50
C LEU A 101 -11.04 8.15 -5.74
N THR A 102 -10.38 7.02 -6.02
CA THR A 102 -11.04 5.75 -6.33
C THR A 102 -11.90 5.27 -5.16
N GLN A 103 -13.20 5.07 -5.40
CA GLN A 103 -14.13 4.47 -4.42
C GLN A 103 -14.08 2.93 -4.40
N MET A 104 -13.29 2.30 -5.28
CA MET A 104 -13.14 0.84 -5.26
C MET A 104 -12.58 0.39 -3.92
N GLN A 105 -13.37 -0.39 -3.19
CA GLN A 105 -12.89 -1.17 -2.08
C GLN A 105 -12.20 -2.42 -2.64
N TYR A 106 -11.09 -2.86 -2.06
CA TYR A 106 -10.45 -4.12 -2.44
C TYR A 106 -11.45 -5.29 -2.27
N THR A 107 -11.98 -5.80 -3.38
CA THR A 107 -12.93 -6.93 -3.42
C THR A 107 -12.22 -8.26 -3.61
N SER A 108 -11.19 -8.55 -2.82
CA SER A 108 -10.70 -9.93 -2.62
C SER A 108 -9.56 -9.94 -1.60
N LEU A 109 -9.90 -10.38 -0.39
CA LEU A 109 -9.03 -11.18 0.48
C LEU A 109 -9.84 -12.42 0.83
#